data_AF-A0A196SEQ4-F1
#
_entry.id   AF-A0A196SEQ4-F1
#
_cell.length_a   1.000
_cell.length_b   1.000
_cell.length_c   1.000
_cell.angle_alpha   90.00
_cell.angle_beta   90.00
_cell.angle_gamma   90.00
#
_symmetry.space_group_name_H-M   'P 1'
#
loop_
_entity.id
_entity.type
_entity.pdbx_description
1 polymer ?
#
loop_
_entity_poly.entity_id
_entity_poly.type
_entity_poly.pdbx_seq_one_letter_code
_entity_poly.pdbx_strand_id
1 'polypeptide(L)'
;MSTPLVVIFMGSKSDLPHCEKIEKAVKSFGIACEMRIASAHKTPARLLELLDRYEEKKQPKVYITVAGRSNALSGFADANVVTPVIICPPYSGTFNGADLFSSIRMPSGVCPMLVLEPEGAALAAAKILAVGDEKIAAQIRKLQKMNQQSLYVADSDIRTKSYFATIDAARANTLSKTNLEGINTTNLYVGKVRDRFESGDKVVLITTDRMSGFDRELCTVPFKGQVLNLTSAWWFKHTEHIIPNHVLAVPDPNVTIGLNLTSAWWFKHTEHIIPNHVLAVPDPNVTIGRKCTPFPIEFVMRGYITGSTSTSLWTNYQQGVRKYCGIDLPEGLKKNQKLWENLITPTTKSDVHDELISPEDVVSRGFMSQEDWDYCSSKAKELFAFGQKVADEHGLILVDTKYEFGKDENGVIRLIDEIHTPDSSRYWLSASYEARFAAGENPENIDKEFLRTWYRSQCDPYKDEVLPEAPADMVDELSRRYIQLYELITGEDFQFPESSKNAADRIHDNVIANL
;
A
#
# COMPACT_ATOMS: atom_id res chain seq x y z
N MET A 1 8.99 -32.45 11.30
CA MET A 1 10.24 -31.94 11.93
C MET A 1 9.93 -31.64 13.38
N SER A 2 10.88 -31.88 14.29
CA SER A 2 10.73 -31.48 15.70
C SER A 2 10.65 -29.96 15.83
N THR A 3 9.74 -29.46 16.67
CA THR A 3 9.53 -28.03 16.88
C THR A 3 10.81 -27.32 17.35
N PRO A 4 11.28 -26.27 16.64
CA PRO A 4 12.43 -25.48 17.07
C PRO A 4 12.20 -24.82 18.43
N LEU A 5 13.26 -24.69 19.22
CA LEU A 5 13.21 -24.14 20.58
C LEU A 5 14.31 -23.12 20.84
N VAL A 6 13.95 -22.01 21.47
CA VAL A 6 14.92 -21.13 22.13
C VAL A 6 14.85 -21.36 23.63
N VAL A 7 15.99 -21.56 24.27
CA VAL A 7 16.08 -21.64 25.74
C VAL A 7 16.85 -20.44 26.26
N ILE A 8 16.19 -19.63 27.08
CA ILE A 8 16.77 -18.45 27.71
C ILE A 8 17.26 -18.83 29.10
N PHE A 9 18.57 -18.78 29.31
CA PHE A 9 19.19 -18.94 30.63
C PHE A 9 19.48 -17.57 31.23
N MET A 10 19.05 -17.35 32.47
CA MET A 10 19.30 -16.12 33.20
C MET A 10 20.02 -16.42 34.52
N GLY A 11 20.97 -15.54 34.88
CA GLY A 11 21.79 -15.72 36.08
C GLY A 11 21.02 -15.59 37.38
N SER A 12 19.91 -14.82 37.37
CA SER A 12 19.08 -14.55 38.53
C SER A 12 17.66 -14.13 38.15
N LYS A 13 16.75 -14.11 39.13
CA LYS A 13 15.37 -13.63 38.91
C LYS A 13 15.30 -12.14 38.54
N SER A 14 16.29 -11.33 38.90
CA SER A 14 16.27 -9.89 38.55
C SER A 14 16.44 -9.64 37.05
N ASP A 15 16.94 -10.62 36.30
CA ASP A 15 17.10 -10.54 34.85
C ASP A 15 15.79 -10.87 34.09
N LEU A 16 14.75 -11.33 34.80
CA LEU A 16 13.50 -11.78 34.20
C LEU A 16 12.81 -10.72 33.31
N PRO A 17 12.70 -9.43 33.70
CA PRO A 17 12.06 -8.43 32.82
C PRO A 17 12.78 -8.24 31.49
N HIS A 18 14.11 -8.45 31.45
CA HIS A 18 14.87 -8.42 30.20
C HIS A 18 14.62 -9.69 29.36
N CYS A 19 14.56 -10.85 30.02
CA CYS A 19 14.27 -12.13 29.37
C CYS A 19 12.84 -12.19 28.78
N GLU A 20 11.85 -11.56 29.41
CA GLU A 20 10.48 -11.46 28.89
C GLU A 20 10.41 -10.70 27.56
N LYS A 21 11.27 -9.68 27.37
CA LYS A 21 11.40 -8.98 26.09
C LYS A 21 11.93 -9.91 25.00
N ILE A 22 12.97 -10.68 25.32
CA ILE A 22 13.55 -11.68 24.42
C ILE A 22 12.50 -12.74 24.08
N GLU A 23 11.79 -13.29 25.06
CA GLU A 23 10.75 -14.30 24.86
C GLU A 23 9.64 -13.78 23.95
N LYS A 24 9.15 -12.56 24.19
CA LYS A 24 8.13 -11.91 23.35
C LYS A 24 8.62 -11.81 21.90
N ALA A 25 9.86 -11.40 21.69
CA ALA A 25 10.45 -11.28 20.36
C ALA A 25 10.72 -12.65 19.70
N VAL A 26 11.10 -13.69 20.45
CA VAL A 26 11.24 -15.05 19.92
C VAL A 26 9.89 -15.60 19.45
N LYS A 27 8.84 -15.42 20.26
CA LYS A 27 7.49 -15.91 19.95
C LYS A 27 6.89 -15.25 18.71
N SER A 28 7.29 -14.02 18.36
CA SER A 28 6.80 -13.35 17.14
C SER A 28 7.26 -14.07 15.85
N PHE A 29 8.35 -14.85 15.91
CA PHE A 29 8.79 -15.71 14.81
C PHE A 29 8.12 -17.09 14.80
N GLY A 30 7.16 -17.35 15.72
CA GLY A 30 6.48 -18.65 15.86
C GLY A 30 7.35 -19.72 16.52
N ILE A 31 8.40 -19.32 17.25
CA ILE A 31 9.36 -20.24 17.88
C ILE A 31 8.95 -20.51 19.32
N ALA A 32 9.02 -21.77 19.75
CA ALA A 32 8.80 -22.12 21.15
C ALA A 32 9.93 -21.55 22.02
N CYS A 33 9.60 -21.07 23.22
CA CYS A 33 10.58 -20.47 24.11
C CYS A 33 10.44 -21.00 25.54
N GLU A 34 11.56 -21.32 26.18
CA GLU A 34 11.61 -21.75 27.58
C GLU A 34 12.61 -20.90 28.36
N MET A 35 12.25 -20.44 29.56
CA MET A 35 13.15 -19.68 30.44
C MET A 35 13.65 -20.55 31.59
N ARG A 36 14.92 -20.38 31.99
CA ARG A 36 15.55 -21.07 33.13
C ARG A 36 16.43 -20.12 33.93
N ILE A 37 16.36 -20.22 35.26
CA ILE A 37 17.26 -19.52 36.17
C ILE A 37 18.35 -20.48 36.62
N ALA A 38 19.60 -20.17 36.29
CA ALA A 38 20.76 -20.92 36.73
C ALA A 38 22.01 -20.01 36.77
N SER A 39 22.68 -19.95 37.91
CA SER A 39 23.87 -19.12 38.08
C SER A 39 25.14 -19.95 37.88
N ALA A 40 25.99 -19.57 36.92
CA ALA A 40 27.30 -20.19 36.75
C ALA A 40 28.24 -19.94 37.96
N HIS A 41 28.06 -18.82 38.67
CA HIS A 41 28.85 -18.49 39.85
C HIS A 41 28.40 -19.25 41.11
N LYS A 42 27.08 -19.41 41.30
CA LYS A 42 26.50 -19.92 42.56
C LYS A 42 26.07 -21.38 42.48
N THR A 43 25.65 -21.83 41.31
CA THR A 43 25.05 -23.16 41.11
C THR A 43 25.51 -23.81 39.78
N PRO A 44 26.83 -23.95 39.52
CA PRO A 44 27.33 -24.44 38.24
C PRO A 44 26.88 -25.87 37.91
N ALA A 45 26.82 -26.77 38.90
CA ALA A 45 26.38 -28.15 38.67
C ALA A 45 24.92 -28.25 38.15
N ARG A 46 24.03 -27.40 38.67
CA ARG A 46 22.64 -27.34 38.21
C ARG A 46 22.53 -26.77 36.80
N LEU A 47 23.38 -25.80 36.44
CA LEU A 47 23.43 -25.27 35.08
C LEU A 47 23.85 -26.37 34.10
N LEU A 48 24.91 -27.13 34.42
CA LEU A 48 25.37 -28.25 33.61
C LEU A 48 24.27 -29.30 33.42
N GLU A 49 23.62 -29.74 34.50
CA GLU A 49 22.49 -30.70 34.44
C GLU A 49 21.31 -30.19 33.59
N LEU A 50 21.07 -28.88 33.57
CA LEU A 50 20.05 -28.30 32.68
C LEU A 50 20.48 -28.34 31.22
N LEU A 51 21.74 -27.97 30.93
CA LEU A 51 22.28 -28.01 29.56
C LEU A 51 22.28 -29.43 29.01
N ASP A 52 22.76 -30.42 29.76
CA ASP A 52 22.78 -31.83 29.35
C ASP A 52 21.38 -32.32 28.96
N ARG A 53 20.37 -32.02 29.79
CA ARG A 53 18.97 -32.38 29.50
C ARG A 53 18.43 -31.76 28.22
N TYR A 54 18.88 -30.57 27.84
CA TYR A 54 18.48 -29.99 26.57
C TYR A 54 19.29 -30.57 25.42
N GLU A 55 20.58 -30.83 25.58
CA GLU A 55 21.45 -31.42 24.56
C GLU A 55 21.04 -32.85 24.19
N GLU A 56 20.51 -33.64 25.15
CA GLU A 56 19.92 -34.96 24.89
C GLU A 56 18.74 -34.92 23.90
N LYS A 57 18.04 -33.78 23.80
CA LYS A 57 16.93 -33.62 22.85
C LYS A 57 17.45 -33.32 21.45
N LYS A 58 17.03 -34.10 20.44
CA LYS A 58 17.46 -33.91 19.03
C LYS A 58 16.84 -32.71 18.31
N GLN A 59 15.92 -31.98 18.95
CA GLN A 59 15.24 -30.86 18.30
C GLN A 59 16.20 -29.70 18.01
N PRO A 60 16.04 -28.97 16.88
CA PRO A 60 16.78 -27.74 16.63
C PRO A 60 16.58 -26.76 17.79
N LYS A 61 17.68 -26.20 18.30
CA LYS A 61 17.61 -25.27 19.41
C LYS A 61 18.72 -24.22 19.36
N VAL A 62 18.52 -23.14 20.10
CA VAL A 62 19.50 -22.08 20.34
C VAL A 62 19.41 -21.65 21.79
N TYR A 63 20.56 -21.40 22.43
CA TYR A 63 20.60 -20.86 23.79
C TYR A 63 20.78 -19.35 23.76
N ILE A 64 20.01 -18.63 24.58
CA ILE A 64 20.24 -17.21 24.85
C ILE A 64 20.59 -17.06 26.33
N THR A 65 21.73 -16.46 26.65
CA THR A 65 22.22 -16.28 28.01
C THR A 65 22.16 -14.80 28.41
N VAL A 66 21.63 -14.55 29.61
CA VAL A 66 21.41 -13.21 30.16
C VAL A 66 22.09 -13.07 31.51
N ALA A 67 23.09 -12.19 31.58
CA ALA A 67 23.81 -11.86 32.81
C ALA A 67 24.28 -10.40 32.79
N GLY A 68 23.86 -9.59 33.77
CA GLY A 68 24.12 -8.14 33.80
C GLY A 68 25.33 -7.65 34.60
N ARG A 69 26.25 -8.54 34.98
CA ARG A 69 27.50 -8.17 35.68
C ARG A 69 28.66 -8.93 35.03
N SER A 70 29.50 -9.60 35.83
CA SER A 70 30.41 -10.62 35.30
C SER A 70 29.63 -11.71 34.58
N ASN A 71 29.88 -11.88 33.28
CA ASN A 71 29.17 -12.83 32.44
C ASN A 71 29.85 -14.21 32.39
N ALA A 72 29.96 -14.87 33.54
CA ALA A 72 30.41 -16.27 33.58
C ALA A 72 29.38 -17.23 32.97
N LEU A 73 28.09 -16.86 32.98
CA LEU A 73 27.01 -17.72 32.49
C LEU A 73 27.20 -18.08 31.01
N SER A 74 27.51 -17.10 30.17
CA SER A 74 27.56 -17.31 28.73
C SER A 74 28.74 -18.17 28.32
N GLY A 75 29.93 -17.87 28.83
CA GLY A 75 31.12 -18.67 28.55
C GLY A 75 31.00 -20.09 29.12
N PHE A 76 30.43 -20.25 30.31
CA PHE A 76 30.17 -21.57 30.88
C PHE A 76 29.18 -22.37 30.03
N ALA A 77 28.07 -21.76 29.60
CA ALA A 77 27.08 -22.44 28.78
C ALA A 77 27.70 -22.90 27.44
N ASP A 78 28.35 -21.99 26.72
CA ASP A 78 28.95 -22.27 25.40
C ASP A 78 30.06 -23.33 25.46
N ALA A 79 30.88 -23.34 26.50
CA ALA A 79 31.92 -24.35 26.69
C ALA A 79 31.38 -25.78 26.89
N ASN A 80 30.09 -25.95 27.19
CA ASN A 80 29.48 -27.24 27.56
C ASN A 80 28.39 -27.70 26.57
N VAL A 81 28.25 -27.05 25.43
CA VAL A 81 27.24 -27.40 24.42
C VAL A 81 27.82 -27.36 23.01
N VAL A 82 27.19 -28.07 22.07
CA VAL A 82 27.50 -27.93 20.63
C VAL A 82 26.52 -26.99 19.92
N THR A 83 25.42 -26.68 20.61
CA THR A 83 24.38 -25.76 20.17
C THR A 83 24.85 -24.30 20.25
N PRO A 84 24.53 -23.43 19.27
CA PRO A 84 24.88 -22.01 19.33
C PRO A 84 24.36 -21.29 20.58
N VAL A 85 25.23 -20.47 21.18
CA VAL A 85 24.91 -19.63 22.34
C VAL A 85 24.98 -18.15 21.96
N ILE A 86 23.94 -17.40 22.32
CA ILE A 86 23.84 -15.94 22.13
C ILE A 86 23.83 -15.26 23.49
N ILE A 87 24.70 -14.28 23.67
CA ILE A 87 24.74 -13.42 24.84
C ILE A 87 23.82 -12.23 24.61
N CYS A 88 22.90 -11.96 25.53
CA CYS A 88 22.08 -10.75 25.55
C CYS A 88 22.09 -10.15 26.97
N PRO A 89 23.13 -9.38 27.34
CA PRO A 89 23.24 -8.83 28.68
C PRO A 89 22.29 -7.62 28.84
N PRO A 90 21.63 -7.45 30.00
CA PRO A 90 20.86 -6.23 30.25
C PRO A 90 21.82 -5.03 30.40
N TYR A 91 21.45 -3.89 29.80
CA TYR A 91 22.24 -2.67 29.94
C TYR A 91 22.28 -2.18 31.40
N SER A 92 23.48 -1.89 31.90
CA SER A 92 23.69 -1.35 33.25
C SER A 92 24.37 0.02 33.21
N GLY A 93 23.64 1.07 33.58
CA GLY A 93 24.22 2.40 33.76
C GLY A 93 25.26 2.48 34.90
N THR A 94 25.28 1.49 35.81
CA THR A 94 26.23 1.43 36.93
C THR A 94 27.67 1.21 36.48
N PHE A 95 27.88 0.41 35.42
CA PHE A 95 29.22 0.07 34.92
C PHE A 95 29.58 0.83 33.64
N ASN A 96 28.68 1.68 33.14
CA ASN A 96 28.85 2.45 31.90
C ASN A 96 29.31 1.57 30.72
N GLY A 97 28.78 0.35 30.63
CA GLY A 97 29.11 -0.65 29.61
C GLY A 97 30.40 -1.44 29.84
N ALA A 98 31.18 -1.19 30.90
CA ALA A 98 32.41 -1.96 31.18
C ALA A 98 32.14 -3.44 31.49
N ASP A 99 30.94 -3.76 31.97
CA ASP A 99 30.46 -5.12 32.17
C ASP A 99 30.39 -5.94 30.87
N LEU A 100 30.23 -5.29 29.71
CA LEU A 100 30.24 -5.94 28.40
C LEU A 100 31.59 -6.57 28.05
N PHE A 101 32.71 -6.09 28.62
CA PHE A 101 34.01 -6.72 28.36
C PHE A 101 34.05 -8.18 28.81
N SER A 102 33.32 -8.51 29.88
CA SER A 102 33.18 -9.90 30.34
C SER A 102 32.36 -10.78 29.39
N SER A 103 31.65 -10.18 28.44
CA SER A 103 30.89 -10.87 27.38
C SER A 103 31.69 -11.01 26.07
N ILE A 104 32.64 -10.11 25.82
CA ILE A 104 33.44 -10.08 24.57
C ILE A 104 34.76 -10.85 24.73
N ARG A 105 35.31 -10.92 25.96
CA ARG A 105 36.60 -11.55 26.23
C ARG A 105 36.42 -12.99 26.72
N MET A 106 36.34 -13.92 25.79
CA MET A 106 36.22 -15.36 26.06
C MET A 106 37.58 -16.09 25.92
N PRO A 107 37.81 -17.19 26.67
CA PRO A 107 38.99 -18.03 26.50
C PRO A 107 38.95 -18.79 25.16
N SER A 108 40.11 -19.31 24.73
CA SER A 108 40.21 -20.13 23.52
C SER A 108 39.26 -21.33 23.56
N GLY A 109 38.54 -21.59 22.47
CA GLY A 109 37.59 -22.70 22.36
C GLY A 109 36.18 -22.39 22.86
N VAL A 110 35.91 -21.16 23.32
CA VAL A 110 34.60 -20.67 23.77
C VAL A 110 34.23 -19.44 22.94
N CYS A 111 33.11 -19.48 22.22
CA CYS A 111 32.71 -18.48 21.24
C CYS A 111 31.20 -18.19 21.21
N PRO A 112 30.59 -17.76 22.33
CA PRO A 112 29.23 -17.25 22.32
C PRO A 112 29.14 -15.92 21.54
N MET A 113 28.03 -15.70 20.84
CA MET A 113 27.80 -14.51 20.01
C MET A 113 27.15 -13.39 20.83
N LEU A 114 27.74 -12.19 20.87
CA LEU A 114 27.16 -11.05 21.58
C LEU A 114 26.13 -10.31 20.72
N VAL A 115 24.90 -10.18 21.24
CA VAL A 115 23.85 -9.32 20.69
C VAL A 115 23.21 -8.51 21.82
N LEU A 116 23.32 -7.18 21.77
CA LEU A 116 22.96 -6.32 22.90
C LEU A 116 21.45 -6.11 23.08
N GLU A 117 20.71 -6.09 21.98
CA GLU A 117 19.27 -5.80 22.00
C GLU A 117 18.43 -7.09 22.07
N PRO A 118 17.40 -7.16 22.94
CA PRO A 118 16.52 -8.32 23.06
C PRO A 118 15.91 -8.79 21.74
N GLU A 119 15.40 -7.86 20.94
CA GLU A 119 14.81 -8.11 19.63
C GLU A 119 15.88 -8.61 18.64
N GLY A 120 17.11 -8.09 18.75
CA GLY A 120 18.26 -8.55 17.99
C GLY A 120 18.66 -9.98 18.34
N ALA A 121 18.69 -10.33 19.62
CA ALA A 121 19.03 -11.68 20.09
C ALA A 121 18.00 -12.71 19.61
N ALA A 122 16.71 -12.35 19.68
CA ALA A 122 15.63 -13.16 19.13
C ALA A 122 15.76 -13.34 17.61
N LEU A 123 16.04 -12.27 16.85
CA LEU A 123 16.26 -12.34 15.42
C LEU A 123 17.49 -13.19 15.04
N ALA A 124 18.57 -13.10 15.82
CA ALA A 124 19.76 -13.91 15.61
C ALA A 124 19.46 -15.41 15.84
N ALA A 125 18.75 -15.74 16.92
CA ALA A 125 18.29 -17.11 17.17
C ALA A 125 17.35 -17.61 16.07
N ALA A 126 16.40 -16.78 15.62
CA ALA A 126 15.51 -17.11 14.52
C ALA A 126 16.30 -17.38 13.22
N LYS A 127 17.30 -16.56 12.87
CA LYS A 127 18.14 -16.75 11.68
C LYS A 127 18.92 -18.06 11.72
N ILE A 128 19.43 -18.47 12.88
CA ILE A 128 20.10 -19.76 13.06
C ILE A 128 19.13 -20.91 12.78
N LEU A 129 17.94 -20.85 13.37
CA LEU A 129 16.92 -21.90 13.20
C LEU A 129 16.33 -21.93 11.79
N ALA A 130 16.24 -20.78 11.12
CA ALA A 130 15.72 -20.64 9.76
C ALA A 130 16.53 -21.40 8.71
N VAL A 131 17.79 -21.74 8.98
CA VAL A 131 18.61 -22.58 8.09
C VAL A 131 17.94 -23.95 7.86
N GLY A 132 17.21 -24.46 8.85
CA GLY A 132 16.48 -25.73 8.77
C GLY A 132 14.96 -25.61 8.77
N ASP A 133 14.39 -24.39 8.82
CA ASP A 133 12.95 -24.17 8.93
C ASP A 133 12.48 -22.99 8.06
N GLU A 134 11.85 -23.32 6.93
CA GLU A 134 11.36 -22.34 5.96
C GLU A 134 10.23 -21.45 6.51
N LYS A 135 9.47 -21.92 7.52
CA LYS A 135 8.42 -21.09 8.14
C LYS A 135 9.07 -19.96 8.93
N ILE A 136 10.14 -20.24 9.68
CA ILE A 136 10.90 -19.21 10.39
C ILE A 136 11.57 -18.27 9.38
N ALA A 137 12.16 -18.81 8.31
CA ALA A 137 12.76 -18.00 7.24
C ALA A 137 11.75 -17.01 6.63
N ALA A 138 10.52 -17.47 6.37
CA ALA A 138 9.45 -16.61 5.88
C ALA A 138 9.07 -15.48 6.86
N GLN A 139 9.01 -15.76 8.17
CA GLN A 139 8.75 -14.71 9.18
C GLN A 139 9.87 -13.67 9.23
N ILE A 140 11.13 -14.09 9.09
CA ILE A 140 12.28 -13.17 9.03
C ILE A 140 12.19 -12.27 7.79
N ARG A 141 11.91 -12.84 6.62
CA ARG A 141 11.74 -12.06 5.38
C ARG A 141 10.58 -11.07 5.49
N LYS A 142 9.46 -11.47 6.13
CA LYS A 142 8.33 -10.58 6.42
C LYS A 142 8.77 -9.38 7.27
N LEU A 143 9.47 -9.62 8.39
CA LEU A 143 9.97 -8.55 9.25
C LEU A 143 10.94 -7.61 8.51
N GLN A 144 11.89 -8.17 7.76
CA GLN A 144 12.86 -7.38 7.00
C GLN A 144 12.19 -6.50 5.95
N LYS A 145 11.22 -7.07 5.22
CA LYS A 145 10.41 -6.33 4.25
C LYS A 145 9.64 -5.18 4.91
N MET A 146 8.96 -5.45 6.03
CA MET A 146 8.23 -4.42 6.79
C MET A 146 9.15 -3.27 7.24
N ASN A 147 10.35 -3.60 7.72
CA ASN A 147 11.33 -2.59 8.14
C ASN A 147 11.77 -1.72 6.95
N GLN A 148 12.05 -2.32 5.78
CA GLN A 148 12.40 -1.56 4.56
C GLN A 148 11.26 -0.64 4.13
N GLN A 149 10.04 -1.18 4.04
CA GLN A 149 8.83 -0.42 3.69
C GLN A 149 8.60 0.77 4.64
N SER A 150 8.78 0.56 5.95
CA SER A 150 8.59 1.63 6.94
C SER A 150 9.55 2.81 6.74
N LEU A 151 10.78 2.53 6.28
CA LEU A 151 11.77 3.57 5.98
C LEU A 151 11.40 4.35 4.73
N TYR A 152 10.94 3.67 3.67
CA TYR A 152 10.48 4.35 2.45
C TYR A 152 9.29 5.28 2.70
N VAL A 153 8.32 4.81 3.50
CA VAL A 153 7.16 5.63 3.89
C VAL A 153 7.58 6.82 4.75
N ALA A 154 8.51 6.62 5.70
CA ALA A 154 9.01 7.71 6.55
C ALA A 154 9.80 8.76 5.76
N ASP A 155 10.64 8.34 4.82
CA ASP A 155 11.39 9.24 3.94
C ASP A 155 10.44 10.07 3.05
N SER A 156 9.46 9.41 2.43
CA SER A 156 8.41 10.08 1.65
C SER A 156 7.58 11.06 2.50
N ASP A 157 7.26 10.72 3.75
CA ASP A 157 6.55 11.62 4.66
C ASP A 157 7.37 12.88 4.97
N ILE A 158 8.67 12.74 5.25
CA ILE A 158 9.59 13.86 5.51
C ILE A 158 9.75 14.73 4.25
N ARG A 159 9.99 14.10 3.10
CA ARG A 159 10.15 14.81 1.82
C ARG A 159 8.90 15.60 1.48
N THR A 160 7.72 14.98 1.52
CA THR A 160 6.48 15.65 1.13
C THR A 160 6.07 16.78 2.08
N LYS A 161 6.46 16.73 3.37
CA LYS A 161 6.31 17.88 4.28
C LYS A 161 7.09 19.11 3.84
N SER A 162 8.18 18.95 3.07
CA SER A 162 8.89 20.10 2.50
C SER A 162 8.06 20.84 1.43
N TYR A 163 7.00 20.21 0.90
CA TYR A 163 6.16 20.79 -0.16
C TYR A 163 5.06 21.71 0.34
N PHE A 164 4.85 21.85 1.65
CA PHE A 164 3.78 22.67 2.21
C PHE A 164 3.79 24.11 1.70
N ALA A 165 4.97 24.74 1.59
CA ALA A 165 5.08 26.11 1.06
C ALA A 165 4.61 26.22 -0.40
N THR A 166 4.95 25.22 -1.23
CA THR A 166 4.52 25.15 -2.64
C THR A 166 3.02 24.87 -2.75
N ILE A 167 2.48 23.99 -1.90
CA ILE A 167 1.06 23.64 -1.83
C ILE A 167 0.22 24.86 -1.42
N ASP A 168 0.61 25.56 -0.36
CA ASP A 168 -0.09 26.76 0.13
C ASP A 168 -0.13 27.85 -0.95
N ALA A 169 1.00 28.09 -1.63
CA ALA A 169 1.09 29.06 -2.73
C ALA A 169 0.17 28.71 -3.92
N ALA A 170 -0.12 27.42 -4.15
CA ALA A 170 -0.96 26.96 -5.24
C ALA A 170 -2.47 26.99 -4.93
N ARG A 171 -2.89 27.28 -3.69
CA ARG A 171 -4.31 27.27 -3.29
C ARG A 171 -5.18 28.23 -4.08
N ALA A 172 -4.63 29.38 -4.46
CA ALA A 172 -5.32 30.37 -5.30
C ALA A 172 -5.38 29.98 -6.80
N ASN A 173 -4.69 28.91 -7.20
CA ASN A 173 -4.52 28.51 -8.59
C ASN A 173 -5.03 27.08 -8.87
N THR A 174 -5.96 26.58 -8.05
CA THR A 174 -6.57 25.27 -8.28
C THR A 174 -7.52 25.27 -9.47
N LEU A 175 -7.55 24.19 -10.24
CA LEU A 175 -8.51 24.01 -11.32
C LEU A 175 -9.88 23.58 -10.79
N SER A 176 -10.79 24.52 -10.57
CA SER A 176 -12.21 24.22 -10.24
C SER A 176 -13.07 24.06 -11.50
N LYS A 177 -12.79 24.84 -12.54
CA LYS A 177 -13.54 24.85 -13.81
C LYS A 177 -12.58 24.94 -14.99
N THR A 178 -12.83 24.14 -16.03
CA THR A 178 -12.03 24.16 -17.26
C THR A 178 -12.37 25.36 -18.15
N ASN A 179 -11.35 26.00 -18.72
CA ASN A 179 -11.51 26.91 -19.85
C ASN A 179 -11.51 26.08 -21.15
N LEU A 180 -12.59 26.15 -21.92
CA LEU A 180 -12.77 25.41 -23.18
C LEU A 180 -13.07 26.34 -24.37
N GLU A 181 -12.82 27.64 -24.23
CA GLU A 181 -13.12 28.63 -25.27
C GLU A 181 -12.36 28.31 -26.57
N GLY A 182 -13.03 28.28 -27.72
CA GLY A 182 -12.39 27.97 -29.00
C GLY A 182 -12.02 26.50 -29.22
N ILE A 183 -12.32 25.59 -28.28
CA ILE A 183 -12.18 24.14 -28.48
C ILE A 183 -13.49 23.58 -29.03
N ASN A 184 -13.42 22.83 -30.13
CA ASN A 184 -14.57 22.11 -30.65
C ASN A 184 -14.90 20.92 -29.71
N THR A 185 -15.94 21.09 -28.90
CA THR A 185 -16.38 20.10 -27.92
C THR A 185 -17.73 19.51 -28.32
N THR A 186 -17.81 18.19 -28.32
CA THR A 186 -19.06 17.43 -28.44
C THR A 186 -19.21 16.52 -27.23
N ASN A 187 -20.44 16.16 -26.86
CA ASN A 187 -20.72 15.28 -25.71
C ASN A 187 -20.02 15.71 -24.40
N LEU A 188 -19.98 17.03 -24.14
CA LEU A 188 -19.38 17.58 -22.92
C LEU A 188 -20.15 17.08 -21.69
N TYR A 189 -19.41 16.45 -20.78
CA TYR A 189 -19.90 15.96 -19.50
C TYR A 189 -19.00 16.50 -18.39
N VAL A 190 -19.59 17.27 -17.48
CA VAL A 190 -18.92 17.83 -16.29
C VAL A 190 -19.21 16.90 -15.11
N GLY A 191 -18.23 16.09 -14.73
CA GLY A 191 -18.35 15.16 -13.61
C GLY A 191 -17.95 15.78 -12.27
N LYS A 192 -18.03 14.99 -11.19
CA LYS A 192 -17.62 15.43 -9.84
C LYS A 192 -16.16 15.90 -9.79
N VAL A 193 -15.27 15.18 -10.48
CA VAL A 193 -13.82 15.43 -10.48
C VAL A 193 -13.24 15.62 -11.88
N ARG A 194 -13.85 15.03 -12.91
CA ARG A 194 -13.34 15.04 -14.28
C ARG A 194 -14.34 15.65 -15.24
N ASP A 195 -13.82 16.48 -16.16
CA ASP A 195 -14.57 17.02 -17.28
C ASP A 195 -14.17 16.24 -18.54
N ARG A 196 -15.16 15.68 -19.23
CA ARG A 196 -14.98 14.82 -20.41
C ARG A 196 -15.65 15.45 -21.62
N PHE A 197 -14.97 15.45 -22.77
CA PHE A 197 -15.62 15.79 -24.04
C PHE A 197 -15.00 15.00 -25.20
N GLU A 198 -15.66 15.02 -26.34
CA GLU A 198 -15.22 14.43 -27.59
C GLU A 198 -14.82 15.53 -28.57
N SER A 199 -13.69 15.34 -29.25
CA SER A 199 -13.20 16.24 -30.30
C SER A 199 -12.65 15.40 -31.46
N GLY A 200 -13.39 15.34 -32.57
CA GLY A 200 -13.09 14.41 -33.65
C GLY A 200 -13.26 12.95 -33.23
N ASP A 201 -12.21 12.15 -33.42
CA ASP A 201 -12.10 10.74 -33.02
C ASP A 201 -11.52 10.54 -31.61
N LYS A 202 -11.14 11.64 -30.93
CA LYS A 202 -10.51 11.65 -29.61
C LYS A 202 -11.54 11.91 -28.49
N VAL A 203 -11.29 11.30 -27.33
CA VAL A 203 -11.91 11.67 -26.05
C VAL A 203 -10.86 12.41 -25.22
N VAL A 204 -11.23 13.58 -24.69
CA VAL A 204 -10.39 14.34 -23.77
C VAL A 204 -10.97 14.22 -22.36
N LEU A 205 -10.10 13.89 -21.41
CA LEU A 205 -10.40 13.83 -19.99
C LEU A 205 -9.53 14.85 -19.27
N ILE A 206 -10.16 15.84 -18.64
CA ILE A 206 -9.49 16.83 -17.82
C ILE A 206 -9.80 16.54 -16.35
N THR A 207 -8.76 16.19 -15.59
CA THR A 207 -8.88 15.93 -14.16
C THR A 207 -8.68 17.21 -13.37
N THR A 208 -9.71 17.60 -12.65
CA THR A 208 -9.76 18.86 -11.91
C THR A 208 -9.30 18.67 -10.46
N ASP A 209 -9.07 19.78 -9.78
CA ASP A 209 -8.67 19.79 -8.38
C ASP A 209 -9.88 19.68 -7.44
N ARG A 210 -11.10 19.53 -7.98
CA ARG A 210 -12.33 19.36 -7.19
C ARG A 210 -12.25 18.11 -6.31
N MET A 211 -12.58 18.30 -5.05
CA MET A 211 -12.73 17.23 -4.06
C MET A 211 -14.21 17.01 -3.76
N SER A 212 -14.67 15.78 -3.91
CA SER A 212 -16.06 15.41 -3.64
C SER A 212 -16.21 14.45 -2.46
N GLY A 213 -17.32 14.60 -1.75
CA GLY A 213 -17.79 13.73 -0.68
C GLY A 213 -19.24 14.04 -0.34
N PHE A 214 -19.97 13.07 0.20
CA PHE A 214 -21.42 13.21 0.50
C PHE A 214 -22.25 13.64 -0.72
N ASP A 215 -21.84 13.19 -1.91
CA ASP A 215 -22.43 13.56 -3.21
C ASP A 215 -22.40 15.05 -3.55
N ARG A 216 -21.48 15.79 -2.92
CA ARG A 216 -21.27 17.23 -3.13
C ARG A 216 -19.80 17.52 -3.40
N GLU A 217 -19.55 18.65 -4.06
CA GLU A 217 -18.23 19.26 -4.09
C GLU A 217 -17.96 19.91 -2.73
N LEU A 218 -16.81 19.62 -2.13
CA LEU A 218 -16.43 20.06 -0.78
C LEU A 218 -15.48 21.26 -0.84
N CYS A 219 -14.45 21.15 -1.67
CA CYS A 219 -13.41 22.16 -1.88
C CYS A 219 -12.59 21.82 -3.12
N THR A 220 -11.61 22.66 -3.45
CA THR A 220 -10.50 22.29 -4.34
C THR A 220 -9.25 21.96 -3.54
N VAL A 221 -8.45 21.01 -4.04
CA VAL A 221 -7.22 20.55 -3.41
C VAL A 221 -6.06 20.77 -4.39
N PRO A 222 -5.04 21.59 -4.03
CA PRO A 222 -3.91 21.85 -4.91
C PRO A 222 -3.28 20.57 -5.46
N PHE A 223 -2.99 20.57 -6.77
CA PHE A 223 -2.32 19.49 -7.48
C PHE A 223 -3.04 18.13 -7.49
N LYS A 224 -4.25 18.02 -6.93
CA LYS A 224 -5.01 16.77 -6.89
C LYS A 224 -5.26 16.22 -8.29
N GLY A 225 -5.69 17.07 -9.22
CA GLY A 225 -5.97 16.64 -10.59
C GLY A 225 -4.74 16.08 -11.29
N GLN A 226 -3.57 16.65 -11.01
CA GLN A 226 -2.28 16.23 -11.55
C GLN A 226 -1.87 14.87 -10.97
N VAL A 227 -1.92 14.73 -9.65
CA VAL A 227 -1.65 13.47 -8.96
C VAL A 227 -2.49 12.33 -9.53
N LEU A 228 -3.81 12.54 -9.66
CA LEU A 228 -4.73 11.51 -10.14
C LEU A 228 -4.45 11.11 -11.60
N ASN A 229 -4.21 12.10 -12.46
CA ASN A 229 -3.96 11.86 -13.87
C ASN A 229 -2.58 11.21 -14.10
N LEU A 230 -1.53 11.68 -13.43
CA LEU A 230 -0.18 11.09 -13.50
C LEU A 230 -0.14 9.67 -12.90
N THR A 231 -0.84 9.43 -11.78
CA THR A 231 -0.98 8.09 -11.21
C THR A 231 -1.64 7.14 -12.22
N SER A 232 -2.75 7.57 -12.83
CA SER A 232 -3.45 6.77 -13.85
C SER A 232 -2.55 6.49 -15.05
N ALA A 233 -1.87 7.51 -15.57
CA ALA A 233 -0.96 7.40 -16.71
C ALA A 233 0.16 6.38 -16.43
N TRP A 234 0.75 6.43 -15.23
CA TRP A 234 1.76 5.47 -14.80
C TRP A 234 1.19 4.05 -14.80
N TRP A 235 0.01 3.83 -14.21
CA TRP A 235 -0.62 2.49 -14.17
C TRP A 235 -1.02 1.98 -15.54
N PHE A 236 -1.58 2.81 -16.41
CA PHE A 236 -1.93 2.42 -17.78
C PHE A 236 -0.70 1.90 -18.54
N LYS A 237 0.44 2.58 -18.40
CA LYS A 237 1.72 2.12 -18.95
C LYS A 237 2.18 0.80 -18.33
N HIS A 238 2.11 0.66 -17.02
CA HIS A 238 2.58 -0.54 -16.32
C HIS A 238 1.64 -1.75 -16.46
N THR A 239 0.41 -1.54 -16.93
CA THR A 239 -0.61 -2.61 -17.11
C THR A 239 -0.95 -2.90 -18.56
N GLU A 240 -0.31 -2.22 -19.53
CA GLU A 240 -0.53 -2.44 -20.97
C GLU A 240 -0.30 -3.90 -21.40
N HIS A 241 0.66 -4.57 -20.76
CA HIS A 241 0.94 -6.00 -20.99
C HIS A 241 -0.18 -6.95 -20.51
N ILE A 242 -1.12 -6.46 -19.70
CA ILE A 242 -2.28 -7.22 -19.18
C ILE A 242 -3.50 -7.01 -20.08
N ILE A 243 -3.82 -5.74 -20.39
CA ILE A 243 -4.95 -5.37 -21.25
C ILE A 243 -4.63 -4.07 -22.01
N PRO A 244 -5.05 -3.95 -23.29
CA PRO A 244 -5.05 -2.66 -23.97
C PRO A 244 -5.89 -1.65 -23.20
N ASN A 245 -5.43 -0.41 -23.12
CA ASN A 245 -6.19 0.68 -22.52
C ASN A 245 -6.57 1.73 -23.57
N HIS A 246 -7.40 2.69 -23.19
CA HIS A 246 -7.81 3.77 -24.08
C HIS A 246 -6.80 4.90 -24.16
N VAL A 247 -5.76 4.92 -23.33
CA VAL A 247 -4.79 6.01 -23.31
C VAL A 247 -3.98 5.89 -24.58
N LEU A 248 -4.07 6.92 -25.40
CA LEU A 248 -3.34 6.92 -26.66
C LEU A 248 -1.89 7.36 -26.45
N ALA A 249 -1.46 7.77 -25.23
CA ALA A 249 -0.10 8.25 -24.95
C ALA A 249 0.30 8.61 -23.50
N VAL A 250 1.63 8.66 -23.21
CA VAL A 250 2.29 9.27 -22.02
C VAL A 250 3.75 9.70 -22.31
N PRO A 251 4.04 10.90 -22.87
CA PRO A 251 5.40 11.40 -23.07
C PRO A 251 5.70 12.59 -22.15
N ASP A 252 6.18 12.28 -20.94
CA ASP A 252 6.90 13.15 -19.99
C ASP A 252 6.12 14.32 -19.31
N PRO A 253 6.35 14.60 -18.01
CA PRO A 253 5.74 15.73 -17.28
C PRO A 253 6.02 17.14 -17.84
N ASN A 254 7.05 17.32 -18.69
CA ASN A 254 7.46 18.65 -19.19
C ASN A 254 7.60 18.75 -20.74
N VAL A 255 6.84 17.95 -21.50
CA VAL A 255 6.62 18.00 -22.99
C VAL A 255 7.78 17.49 -23.88
N THR A 256 7.44 16.73 -24.93
CA THR A 256 8.16 16.74 -26.24
C THR A 256 7.27 16.28 -27.39
N ILE A 257 7.22 17.06 -28.48
CA ILE A 257 6.82 16.59 -29.83
C ILE A 257 8.10 16.25 -30.61
N GLY A 258 8.24 14.99 -31.03
CA GLY A 258 9.14 14.56 -32.12
C GLY A 258 10.60 14.22 -31.76
N LEU A 259 10.82 12.97 -31.33
CA LEU A 259 12.02 12.13 -31.54
C LEU A 259 13.39 12.61 -31.01
N ASN A 260 13.96 11.86 -30.06
CA ASN A 260 15.42 11.64 -30.08
C ASN A 260 15.76 10.59 -31.16
N LEU A 261 16.87 10.81 -31.89
CA LEU A 261 17.20 10.10 -33.14
C LEU A 261 17.38 8.58 -32.98
N THR A 262 17.61 8.10 -31.75
CA THR A 262 17.86 6.68 -31.45
C THR A 262 16.57 5.87 -31.34
N SER A 263 15.49 6.48 -30.82
CA SER A 263 14.19 5.80 -30.63
C SER A 263 13.40 5.72 -31.94
N ALA A 264 13.50 6.74 -32.81
CA ALA A 264 12.92 6.74 -34.16
C ALA A 264 13.44 5.57 -35.01
N TRP A 265 14.74 5.27 -34.86
CA TRP A 265 15.41 4.25 -35.64
C TRP A 265 14.89 2.86 -35.28
N TRP A 266 14.77 2.54 -33.99
CA TRP A 266 14.21 1.26 -33.55
C TRP A 266 12.73 1.12 -33.88
N PHE A 267 11.92 2.16 -33.67
CA PHE A 267 10.48 2.09 -33.95
C PHE A 267 10.15 1.87 -35.43
N LYS A 268 10.93 2.44 -36.35
CA LYS A 268 10.79 2.16 -37.80
C LYS A 268 11.19 0.73 -38.18
N HIS A 269 12.09 0.10 -37.40
CA HIS A 269 12.60 -1.24 -37.68
C HIS A 269 11.87 -2.35 -36.90
N THR A 270 11.01 -2.01 -35.93
CA THR A 270 10.24 -3.00 -35.13
C THR A 270 8.73 -2.90 -35.32
N GLU A 271 8.25 -2.01 -36.19
CA GLU A 271 6.83 -1.82 -36.52
C GLU A 271 6.15 -3.12 -37.02
N HIS A 272 6.91 -4.00 -37.68
CA HIS A 272 6.45 -5.30 -38.15
C HIS A 272 6.43 -6.40 -37.06
N ILE A 273 6.91 -6.08 -35.85
CA ILE A 273 7.04 -7.00 -34.72
C ILE A 273 5.95 -6.72 -33.68
N ILE A 274 5.67 -5.44 -33.38
CA ILE A 274 4.56 -5.03 -32.52
C ILE A 274 4.11 -3.59 -32.86
N PRO A 275 2.79 -3.31 -32.96
CA PRO A 275 2.32 -1.95 -33.23
C PRO A 275 2.30 -1.09 -31.96
N ASN A 276 3.03 0.03 -31.97
CA ASN A 276 3.18 0.96 -30.84
C ASN A 276 2.12 2.07 -30.89
N HIS A 277 1.41 2.34 -29.79
CA HIS A 277 0.34 3.33 -29.72
C HIS A 277 0.50 4.27 -28.52
N VAL A 278 1.40 5.24 -28.62
CA VAL A 278 1.64 6.30 -27.62
C VAL A 278 1.95 7.65 -28.33
N LEU A 279 1.07 8.67 -28.27
CA LEU A 279 1.11 9.97 -29.00
C LEU A 279 1.31 11.29 -28.17
N ALA A 280 0.45 11.77 -27.24
CA ALA A 280 0.75 12.85 -26.23
C ALA A 280 -0.04 12.84 -24.86
N VAL A 281 0.60 13.25 -23.74
CA VAL A 281 -0.03 13.77 -22.50
C VAL A 281 0.29 15.26 -22.50
N PRO A 282 -0.64 16.11 -22.93
CA PRO A 282 -0.33 17.50 -23.21
C PRO A 282 -0.14 18.32 -21.93
N ASP A 283 -0.69 17.85 -20.81
CA ASP A 283 -0.61 18.50 -19.51
C ASP A 283 -0.75 17.44 -18.38
N PRO A 284 -0.09 17.62 -17.23
CA PRO A 284 -0.27 16.76 -16.06
C PRO A 284 -1.73 16.55 -15.61
N ASN A 285 -2.69 17.41 -15.97
CA ASN A 285 -4.12 17.24 -15.68
C ASN A 285 -4.93 16.57 -16.81
N VAL A 286 -4.36 16.31 -17.99
CA VAL A 286 -5.10 15.92 -19.19
C VAL A 286 -4.69 14.54 -19.69
N THR A 287 -5.69 13.72 -20.04
CA THR A 287 -5.51 12.48 -20.79
C THR A 287 -6.31 12.54 -22.09
N ILE A 288 -5.66 12.22 -23.21
CA ILE A 288 -6.31 12.04 -24.51
C ILE A 288 -6.40 10.54 -24.80
N GLY A 289 -7.62 10.04 -24.99
CA GLY A 289 -7.88 8.62 -25.20
C GLY A 289 -8.69 8.32 -26.45
N ARG A 290 -8.65 7.06 -26.86
CA ARG A 290 -9.49 6.51 -27.93
C ARG A 290 -10.94 6.51 -27.48
N LYS A 291 -11.85 6.90 -28.38
CA LYS A 291 -13.28 6.76 -28.13
C LYS A 291 -13.65 5.28 -27.93
N CYS A 292 -14.29 5.00 -26.80
CA CYS A 292 -14.83 3.70 -26.45
C CYS A 292 -16.28 3.86 -25.99
N THR A 293 -17.13 2.89 -26.31
CA THR A 293 -18.46 2.74 -25.74
C THR A 293 -18.33 2.00 -24.40
N PRO A 294 -18.55 2.66 -23.25
CA PRO A 294 -18.39 2.04 -21.94
C PRO A 294 -19.42 0.93 -21.72
N PHE A 295 -19.03 -0.12 -21.00
CA PHE A 295 -20.00 -1.01 -20.39
C PHE A 295 -20.66 -0.30 -19.19
N PRO A 296 -21.97 -0.45 -18.98
CA PRO A 296 -22.70 0.20 -17.90
C PRO A 296 -22.49 -0.47 -16.53
N ILE A 297 -21.28 -0.98 -16.27
CA ILE A 297 -20.90 -1.73 -15.08
C ILE A 297 -19.57 -1.22 -14.54
N GLU A 298 -19.53 -1.03 -13.22
CA GLU A 298 -18.30 -0.77 -12.49
C GLU A 298 -17.80 -2.09 -11.87
N PHE A 299 -16.54 -2.43 -12.18
CA PHE A 299 -15.91 -3.66 -11.72
C PHE A 299 -15.16 -3.38 -10.41
N VAL A 300 -15.87 -3.44 -9.29
CA VAL A 300 -15.26 -3.22 -7.97
C VAL A 300 -14.57 -4.48 -7.49
N MET A 301 -13.25 -4.42 -7.34
CA MET A 301 -12.42 -5.48 -6.78
C MET A 301 -12.14 -5.22 -5.30
N ARG A 302 -12.21 -6.25 -4.46
CA ARG A 302 -11.99 -6.15 -3.01
C ARG A 302 -11.05 -7.24 -2.51
N GLY A 303 -9.96 -6.83 -1.85
CA GLY A 303 -9.06 -7.72 -1.12
C GLY A 303 -9.33 -7.76 0.39
N TYR A 304 -10.07 -6.78 0.91
CA TYR A 304 -10.41 -6.67 2.33
C TYR A 304 -11.87 -6.27 2.52
N ILE A 305 -12.48 -6.70 3.63
CA ILE A 305 -13.81 -6.26 4.02
C ILE A 305 -13.75 -4.92 4.76
N THR A 306 -14.14 -3.84 4.09
CA THR A 306 -14.11 -2.49 4.66
C THR A 306 -15.18 -1.57 4.05
N GLY A 307 -15.11 -0.28 4.37
CA GLY A 307 -15.95 0.80 3.89
C GLY A 307 -17.03 1.24 4.90
N SER A 308 -17.63 2.39 4.60
CA SER A 308 -18.64 3.05 5.43
C SER A 308 -19.88 3.48 4.65
N THR A 309 -19.89 3.33 3.33
CA THR A 309 -21.03 3.69 2.47
C THR A 309 -22.07 2.58 2.43
N SER A 310 -23.29 2.91 2.02
CA SER A 310 -24.40 1.95 1.82
C SER A 310 -24.06 0.83 0.83
N THR A 311 -23.19 1.09 -0.13
CA THR A 311 -22.70 0.10 -1.11
C THR A 311 -21.48 -0.68 -0.64
N SER A 312 -20.88 -0.35 0.51
CA SER A 312 -19.65 -1.03 0.94
C SER A 312 -19.92 -2.40 1.57
N LEU A 313 -18.97 -3.32 1.38
CA LEU A 313 -19.06 -4.70 1.86
C LEU A 313 -19.21 -4.77 3.38
N TRP A 314 -18.43 -3.98 4.13
CA TRP A 314 -18.51 -3.99 5.60
C TRP A 314 -19.85 -3.48 6.12
N THR A 315 -20.37 -2.37 5.59
CA THR A 315 -21.66 -1.81 6.03
C THR A 315 -22.80 -2.82 5.86
N ASN A 316 -22.88 -3.48 4.70
CA ASN A 316 -23.90 -4.51 4.43
C ASN A 316 -23.73 -5.73 5.33
N TYR A 317 -22.48 -6.22 5.47
CA TYR A 317 -22.19 -7.36 6.33
C TYR A 317 -22.55 -7.08 7.80
N GLN A 318 -22.26 -5.88 8.29
CA GLN A 318 -22.62 -5.44 9.63
C GLN A 318 -24.15 -5.35 9.82
N GLN A 319 -24.91 -5.05 8.77
CA GLN A 319 -26.37 -5.05 8.76
C GLN A 319 -27.00 -6.45 8.63
N GLY A 320 -26.18 -7.51 8.58
CA GLY A 320 -26.66 -8.89 8.51
C GLY A 320 -26.75 -9.45 7.09
N VAL A 321 -26.33 -8.71 6.06
CA VAL A 321 -26.25 -9.25 4.70
C VAL A 321 -25.16 -10.32 4.66
N ARG A 322 -25.52 -11.51 4.16
CA ARG A 322 -24.60 -12.65 3.97
C ARG A 322 -24.48 -13.10 2.53
N LYS A 323 -25.42 -12.71 1.68
CA LYS A 323 -25.31 -12.88 0.23
C LYS A 323 -25.11 -11.51 -0.41
N TYR A 324 -23.91 -11.22 -0.88
CA TYR A 324 -23.51 -9.90 -1.36
C TYR A 324 -22.99 -10.01 -2.80
N CYS A 325 -23.65 -9.33 -3.76
CA CYS A 325 -23.36 -9.48 -5.20
C CYS A 325 -23.30 -10.95 -5.66
N GLY A 326 -24.19 -11.80 -5.15
CA GLY A 326 -24.20 -13.25 -5.45
C GLY A 326 -23.21 -14.10 -4.62
N ILE A 327 -22.31 -13.48 -3.85
CA ILE A 327 -21.28 -14.16 -3.07
C ILE A 327 -21.79 -14.49 -1.66
N ASP A 328 -21.62 -15.73 -1.22
CA ASP A 328 -21.88 -16.16 0.16
C ASP A 328 -20.72 -15.78 1.07
N LEU A 329 -20.98 -14.88 2.02
CA LEU A 329 -20.01 -14.39 2.98
C LEU A 329 -19.98 -15.31 4.23
N PRO A 330 -18.82 -15.79 4.66
CA PRO A 330 -18.71 -16.57 5.88
C PRO A 330 -19.05 -15.74 7.12
N GLU A 331 -19.49 -16.41 8.17
CA GLU A 331 -19.71 -15.78 9.47
C GLU A 331 -18.39 -15.38 10.15
N GLY A 332 -18.49 -14.44 11.10
CA GLY A 332 -17.38 -14.03 11.95
C GLY A 332 -16.33 -13.11 11.31
N LEU A 333 -16.54 -12.61 10.09
CA LEU A 333 -15.67 -11.59 9.49
C LEU A 333 -15.62 -10.32 10.35
N LYS A 334 -14.41 -9.79 10.54
CA LYS A 334 -14.15 -8.54 11.27
C LYS A 334 -13.91 -7.38 10.30
N LYS A 335 -14.21 -6.16 10.73
CA LYS A 335 -13.91 -4.95 9.95
C LYS A 335 -12.42 -4.90 9.60
N ASN A 336 -12.11 -4.57 8.35
CA ASN A 336 -10.76 -4.45 7.80
C ASN A 336 -9.99 -5.78 7.69
N GLN A 337 -10.66 -6.93 7.81
CA GLN A 337 -10.03 -8.24 7.62
C GLN A 337 -9.69 -8.49 6.16
N LYS A 338 -8.54 -9.13 5.89
CA LYS A 338 -8.20 -9.65 4.56
C LYS A 338 -9.18 -10.76 4.15
N LEU A 339 -9.70 -10.69 2.94
CA LEU A 339 -10.59 -11.70 2.38
C LEU A 339 -9.80 -12.97 1.98
N TRP A 340 -10.50 -14.10 1.84
CA TRP A 340 -9.88 -15.38 1.47
C TRP A 340 -9.39 -15.39 0.02
N GLU A 341 -9.97 -14.53 -0.83
CA GLU A 341 -9.57 -14.25 -2.19
C GLU A 341 -9.97 -12.83 -2.59
N ASN A 342 -9.52 -12.35 -3.75
CA ASN A 342 -9.96 -11.09 -4.31
C ASN A 342 -11.36 -11.23 -4.91
N LEU A 343 -12.34 -10.58 -4.30
CA LEU A 343 -13.74 -10.63 -4.72
C LEU A 343 -14.05 -9.56 -5.76
N ILE A 344 -14.88 -9.90 -6.74
CA ILE A 344 -15.49 -8.95 -7.67
C ILE A 344 -16.93 -8.68 -7.24
N THR A 345 -17.28 -7.42 -7.01
CA THR A 345 -18.60 -7.02 -6.49
C THR A 345 -19.15 -5.88 -7.33
N PRO A 346 -19.70 -6.18 -8.51
CA PRO A 346 -20.01 -5.15 -9.50
C PRO A 346 -21.16 -4.25 -9.05
N THR A 347 -21.15 -3.03 -9.57
CA THR A 347 -22.25 -2.06 -9.45
C THR A 347 -22.71 -1.57 -10.81
N THR A 348 -24.01 -1.31 -10.98
CA THR A 348 -24.53 -0.69 -12.21
C THR A 348 -24.23 0.80 -12.21
N LYS A 349 -23.90 1.37 -13.36
CA LYS A 349 -23.73 2.82 -13.51
C LYS A 349 -25.10 3.47 -13.75
N SER A 350 -25.61 4.25 -12.80
CA SER A 350 -26.94 4.88 -12.84
C SER A 350 -26.85 6.36 -12.53
N ASP A 351 -27.70 7.17 -13.18
CA ASP A 351 -27.78 8.63 -12.94
C ASP A 351 -28.32 8.98 -11.55
N VAL A 352 -28.94 8.03 -10.84
CA VAL A 352 -29.53 8.25 -9.51
C VAL A 352 -28.65 7.66 -8.41
N HIS A 353 -28.42 6.34 -8.40
CA HIS A 353 -27.52 5.67 -7.47
C HIS A 353 -27.04 4.32 -8.05
N ASP A 354 -25.75 4.02 -7.84
CA ASP A 354 -25.18 2.74 -8.23
C ASP A 354 -25.78 1.59 -7.41
N GLU A 355 -26.27 0.56 -8.09
CA GLU A 355 -26.91 -0.61 -7.47
C GLU A 355 -25.92 -1.79 -7.43
N LEU A 356 -25.85 -2.50 -6.30
CA LEU A 356 -25.10 -3.75 -6.19
C LEU A 356 -25.77 -4.82 -7.06
N ILE A 357 -25.01 -5.43 -7.97
CA ILE A 357 -25.51 -6.44 -8.89
C ILE A 357 -24.68 -7.72 -8.79
N SER A 358 -25.29 -8.88 -9.04
CA SER A 358 -24.57 -10.15 -9.11
C SER A 358 -23.96 -10.35 -10.51
N PRO A 359 -22.83 -11.07 -10.65
CA PRO A 359 -22.29 -11.47 -11.95
C PRO A 359 -23.35 -12.10 -12.87
N GLU A 360 -24.23 -12.93 -12.33
CA GLU A 360 -25.31 -13.59 -13.07
C GLU A 360 -26.34 -12.58 -13.58
N ASP A 361 -26.67 -11.57 -12.77
CA ASP A 361 -27.61 -10.51 -13.13
C ASP A 361 -27.03 -9.52 -14.15
N VAL A 362 -25.71 -9.32 -14.16
CA VAL A 362 -25.05 -8.50 -15.20
C VAL A 362 -25.33 -9.07 -16.59
N VAL A 363 -25.22 -10.39 -16.75
CA VAL A 363 -25.44 -11.08 -18.02
C VAL A 363 -26.93 -11.25 -18.30
N SER A 364 -27.71 -11.73 -17.33
CA SER A 364 -29.13 -12.04 -17.54
C SER A 364 -29.99 -10.80 -17.81
N ARG A 365 -29.62 -9.64 -17.26
CA ARG A 365 -30.28 -8.35 -17.52
C ARG A 365 -29.75 -7.65 -18.79
N GLY A 366 -28.79 -8.24 -19.50
CA GLY A 366 -28.29 -7.74 -20.78
C GLY A 366 -27.35 -6.54 -20.70
N PHE A 367 -26.73 -6.28 -19.54
CA PHE A 367 -25.71 -5.23 -19.43
C PHE A 367 -24.43 -5.60 -20.17
N MET A 368 -24.10 -6.89 -20.22
CA MET A 368 -22.95 -7.45 -20.94
C MET A 368 -23.29 -8.84 -21.50
N SER A 369 -22.59 -9.26 -22.55
CA SER A 369 -22.58 -10.67 -22.95
C SER A 369 -21.76 -11.50 -21.95
N GLN A 370 -22.00 -12.82 -21.89
CA GLN A 370 -21.20 -13.72 -21.05
C GLN A 370 -19.71 -13.65 -21.40
N GLU A 371 -19.39 -13.61 -22.69
CA GLU A 371 -18.01 -13.53 -23.18
C GLU A 371 -17.33 -12.23 -22.74
N ASP A 372 -18.00 -11.09 -22.89
CA ASP A 372 -17.46 -9.80 -22.45
C ASP A 372 -17.27 -9.77 -20.93
N TRP A 373 -18.24 -10.32 -20.17
CA TRP A 373 -18.17 -10.36 -18.71
C TRP A 373 -17.00 -11.21 -18.22
N ASP A 374 -16.82 -12.41 -18.79
CA ASP A 374 -15.75 -13.33 -18.41
C ASP A 374 -14.38 -12.71 -18.72
N TYR A 375 -14.23 -12.08 -19.89
CA TYR A 375 -13.00 -11.38 -20.26
C TYR A 375 -12.69 -10.21 -19.32
N CYS A 376 -13.64 -9.27 -19.14
CA CYS A 376 -13.44 -8.12 -18.26
C CYS A 376 -13.20 -8.52 -16.81
N SER A 377 -13.89 -9.55 -16.31
CA SER A 377 -13.72 -10.06 -14.95
C SER A 377 -12.35 -10.70 -14.75
N SER A 378 -11.84 -11.47 -15.72
CA SER A 378 -10.47 -11.99 -15.68
C SER A 378 -9.46 -10.86 -15.63
N LYS A 379 -9.61 -9.86 -16.50
CA LYS A 379 -8.70 -8.71 -16.56
C LYS A 379 -8.75 -7.84 -15.33
N ALA A 380 -9.93 -7.60 -14.73
CA ALA A 380 -10.04 -6.91 -13.45
C ALA A 380 -9.29 -7.65 -12.33
N LYS A 381 -9.37 -8.98 -12.27
CA LYS A 381 -8.63 -9.79 -11.29
C LYS A 381 -7.12 -9.73 -11.51
N GLU A 382 -6.66 -9.85 -12.77
CA GLU A 382 -5.25 -9.75 -13.14
C GLU A 382 -4.68 -8.36 -12.78
N LEU A 383 -5.38 -7.28 -13.16
CA LEU A 383 -5.01 -5.91 -12.83
C LEU A 383 -4.94 -5.69 -11.32
N PHE A 384 -5.92 -6.19 -10.56
CA PHE A 384 -5.97 -5.97 -9.12
C PHE A 384 -4.85 -6.73 -8.40
N ALA A 385 -4.58 -7.98 -8.80
CA ALA A 385 -3.48 -8.76 -8.26
C ALA A 385 -2.12 -8.11 -8.58
N PHE A 386 -1.94 -7.59 -9.79
CA PHE A 386 -0.74 -6.84 -10.16
C PHE A 386 -0.58 -5.56 -9.33
N GLY A 387 -1.66 -4.77 -9.20
CA GLY A 387 -1.67 -3.57 -8.37
C GLY A 387 -1.35 -3.83 -6.90
N GLN A 388 -1.88 -4.93 -6.34
CA GLN A 388 -1.55 -5.36 -4.97
C GLN A 388 -0.08 -5.71 -4.80
N LYS A 389 0.53 -6.38 -5.80
CA LYS A 389 1.95 -6.72 -5.76
C LYS A 389 2.82 -5.46 -5.75
N VAL A 390 2.57 -4.54 -6.66
CA VAL A 390 3.33 -3.28 -6.76
C VAL A 390 3.13 -2.41 -5.51
N ALA A 391 1.88 -2.28 -5.02
CA ALA A 391 1.61 -1.56 -3.78
C ALA A 391 2.40 -2.15 -2.59
N ASP A 392 2.43 -3.48 -2.46
CA ASP A 392 3.20 -4.18 -1.43
C ASP A 392 4.72 -4.09 -1.64
N GLU A 393 5.23 -3.72 -2.82
CA GLU A 393 6.66 -3.39 -2.97
C GLU A 393 6.99 -2.02 -2.36
N HIS A 394 6.03 -1.10 -2.36
CA HIS A 394 6.21 0.28 -1.89
C HIS A 394 5.60 0.57 -0.51
N GLY A 395 5.32 -0.47 0.28
CA GLY A 395 4.83 -0.32 1.65
C GLY A 395 3.35 0.04 1.76
N LEU A 396 2.59 -0.13 0.68
CA LEU A 396 1.16 0.11 0.61
C LEU A 396 0.37 -1.20 0.56
N ILE A 397 -0.90 -1.15 0.97
CA ILE A 397 -1.88 -2.20 0.74
C ILE A 397 -2.95 -1.62 -0.18
N LEU A 398 -3.09 -2.17 -1.39
CA LEU A 398 -4.23 -1.89 -2.26
C LEU A 398 -5.42 -2.73 -1.78
N VAL A 399 -6.39 -2.04 -1.17
CA VAL A 399 -7.48 -2.66 -0.40
C VAL A 399 -8.65 -3.06 -1.30
N ASP A 400 -9.10 -2.11 -2.09
CA ASP A 400 -10.14 -2.24 -3.09
C ASP A 400 -9.92 -1.19 -4.18
N THR A 401 -10.47 -1.44 -5.37
CA THR A 401 -10.41 -0.53 -6.51
C THR A 401 -11.62 -0.73 -7.42
N LYS A 402 -11.88 0.23 -8.29
CA LYS A 402 -12.95 0.21 -9.27
C LYS A 402 -12.37 0.35 -10.67
N TYR A 403 -12.75 -0.56 -11.57
CA TYR A 403 -12.41 -0.46 -12.99
C TYR A 403 -13.65 -0.18 -13.85
N GLU A 404 -13.41 0.48 -14.97
CA GLU A 404 -14.38 0.62 -16.05
C GLU A 404 -13.75 0.11 -17.36
N PHE A 405 -14.56 -0.56 -18.17
CA PHE A 405 -14.14 -1.07 -19.47
C PHE A 405 -15.06 -0.53 -20.57
N GLY A 406 -14.58 -0.50 -21.80
CA GLY A 406 -15.40 -0.15 -22.97
C GLY A 406 -14.90 -0.80 -24.25
N LYS A 407 -15.76 -0.86 -25.27
CA LYS A 407 -15.40 -1.34 -26.61
C LYS A 407 -15.04 -0.17 -27.51
N ASP A 408 -13.93 -0.27 -28.24
CA ASP A 408 -13.62 0.67 -29.31
C ASP A 408 -14.43 0.39 -30.59
N GLU A 409 -14.22 1.21 -31.62
CA GLU A 409 -14.88 1.09 -32.94
C GLU A 409 -14.64 -0.26 -33.64
N ASN A 410 -13.57 -0.97 -33.29
CA ASN A 410 -13.23 -2.29 -33.84
C ASN A 410 -13.75 -3.44 -32.95
N GLY A 411 -14.50 -3.12 -31.89
CA GLY A 411 -15.01 -4.09 -30.93
C GLY A 411 -13.99 -4.55 -29.89
N VAL A 412 -12.79 -3.95 -29.85
CA VAL A 412 -11.74 -4.34 -28.88
C VAL A 412 -12.07 -3.77 -27.51
N ILE A 413 -12.10 -4.63 -26.49
CA ILE A 413 -12.30 -4.22 -25.10
C ILE A 413 -11.02 -3.55 -24.57
N ARG A 414 -11.19 -2.38 -23.98
CA ARG A 414 -10.13 -1.58 -23.38
C ARG A 414 -10.45 -1.21 -21.94
N LEU A 415 -9.42 -1.12 -21.12
CA LEU A 415 -9.52 -0.42 -19.84
C LEU A 415 -9.67 1.08 -20.09
N ILE A 416 -10.65 1.70 -19.44
CA ILE A 416 -10.96 3.12 -19.57
C ILE A 416 -10.94 3.80 -18.19
N ASP A 417 -11.33 5.08 -18.17
CA ASP A 417 -11.50 5.88 -16.98
C ASP A 417 -10.19 6.20 -16.24
N GLU A 418 -10.06 5.79 -14.97
CA GLU A 418 -8.84 5.90 -14.16
C GLU A 418 -8.53 4.56 -13.50
N ILE A 419 -7.27 4.36 -13.10
CA ILE A 419 -6.83 3.10 -12.48
C ILE A 419 -5.94 3.38 -11.26
N HIS A 420 -6.27 2.72 -10.15
CA HIS A 420 -5.40 2.63 -8.95
C HIS A 420 -5.03 3.97 -8.32
N THR A 421 -5.85 4.99 -8.54
CA THR A 421 -5.73 6.32 -7.93
C THR A 421 -6.36 6.36 -6.52
N PRO A 422 -6.02 7.36 -5.69
CA PRO A 422 -6.69 7.58 -4.40
C PRO A 422 -8.21 7.83 -4.46
N ASP A 423 -8.76 8.25 -5.61
CA ASP A 423 -10.21 8.46 -5.76
C ASP A 423 -10.94 7.18 -6.24
N SER A 424 -10.27 6.31 -6.99
CA SER A 424 -10.81 5.02 -7.44
C SER A 424 -10.51 3.86 -6.48
N SER A 425 -9.58 4.05 -5.54
CA SER A 425 -9.00 2.95 -4.76
C SER A 425 -8.70 3.35 -3.31
N ARG A 426 -8.77 2.36 -2.41
CA ARG A 426 -8.33 2.52 -1.02
C ARG A 426 -6.91 1.99 -0.84
N TYR A 427 -6.06 2.82 -0.24
CA TYR A 427 -4.70 2.45 0.13
C TYR A 427 -4.51 2.56 1.64
N TRP A 428 -3.91 1.53 2.24
CA TRP A 428 -3.45 1.55 3.62
C TRP A 428 -1.92 1.46 3.71
N LEU A 429 -1.36 1.97 4.79
CA LEU A 429 0.05 1.73 5.12
C LEU A 429 0.23 0.31 5.65
N SER A 430 1.08 -0.48 4.99
CA SER A 430 1.32 -1.88 5.32
C SER A 430 1.93 -2.07 6.72
N ALA A 431 2.84 -1.16 7.11
CA ALA A 431 3.63 -1.28 8.33
C ALA A 431 2.77 -1.31 9.61
N SER A 432 1.65 -0.58 9.64
CA SER A 432 0.77 -0.49 10.81
C SER A 432 -0.44 -1.43 10.76
N TYR A 433 -0.76 -2.03 9.60
CA TYR A 433 -1.99 -2.79 9.39
C TYR A 433 -2.20 -3.92 10.41
N GLU A 434 -1.24 -4.84 10.55
CA GLU A 434 -1.39 -6.05 11.39
C GLU A 434 -1.60 -5.68 12.86
N ALA A 435 -0.84 -4.71 13.37
CA ALA A 435 -0.95 -4.26 14.75
C ALA A 435 -2.31 -3.59 15.01
N ARG A 436 -2.75 -2.71 14.10
CA ARG A 436 -4.03 -2.01 14.22
C ARG A 436 -5.23 -2.96 14.07
N PHE A 437 -5.17 -3.90 13.13
CA PHE A 437 -6.20 -4.92 12.98
C PHE A 437 -6.32 -5.81 14.23
N ALA A 438 -5.19 -6.24 14.81
CA ALA A 438 -5.19 -7.01 16.05
C ALA A 438 -5.77 -6.21 17.24
N ALA A 439 -5.56 -4.88 17.27
CA ALA A 439 -6.13 -3.97 18.26
C ALA A 439 -7.61 -3.60 17.99
N GLY A 440 -8.18 -4.01 16.86
CA GLY A 440 -9.53 -3.60 16.46
C GLY A 440 -9.64 -2.15 15.98
N GLU A 441 -8.52 -1.53 15.64
CA GLU A 441 -8.45 -0.17 15.12
C GLU A 441 -8.62 -0.13 13.59
N ASN A 442 -8.95 1.05 13.05
CA ASN A 442 -8.92 1.24 11.60
C ASN A 442 -7.46 1.29 11.12
N PRO A 443 -7.14 0.67 9.98
CA PRO A 443 -5.86 0.84 9.31
C PRO A 443 -5.56 2.31 9.04
N GLU A 444 -4.28 2.62 8.98
CA GLU A 444 -3.83 3.95 8.58
C GLU A 444 -4.02 4.13 7.08
N ASN A 445 -4.73 5.19 6.70
CA ASN A 445 -5.06 5.52 5.33
C ASN A 445 -4.49 6.89 4.92
N ILE A 446 -4.23 7.04 3.63
CA ILE A 446 -3.74 8.30 3.03
C ILE A 446 -4.89 9.04 2.32
N ASP A 447 -6.13 8.54 2.44
CA ASP A 447 -7.30 9.03 1.73
C ASP A 447 -8.01 10.21 2.43
N LYS A 448 -9.14 10.63 1.83
CA LYS A 448 -9.98 11.76 2.26
C LYS A 448 -10.88 11.50 3.47
N GLU A 449 -10.75 10.38 4.19
CA GLU A 449 -11.64 10.08 5.32
C GLU A 449 -11.47 11.04 6.50
N PHE A 450 -10.30 11.65 6.68
CA PHE A 450 -10.13 12.69 7.71
C PHE A 450 -10.93 13.95 7.37
N LEU A 451 -10.96 14.36 6.09
CA LEU A 451 -11.79 15.47 5.61
C LEU A 451 -13.28 15.15 5.84
N ARG A 452 -13.73 13.94 5.52
CA ARG A 452 -15.11 13.50 5.78
C ARG A 452 -15.45 13.50 7.27
N THR A 453 -14.52 13.04 8.11
CA THR A 453 -14.69 13.03 9.56
C THR A 453 -14.83 14.45 10.10
N TRP A 454 -14.03 15.39 9.58
CA TRP A 454 -14.14 16.80 9.92
C TRP A 454 -15.51 17.36 9.53
N TYR A 455 -15.97 17.20 8.29
CA TYR A 455 -17.30 17.69 7.87
C TYR A 455 -18.43 17.14 8.75
N ARG A 456 -18.46 15.83 9.03
CA ARG A 456 -19.47 15.22 9.92
C ARG A 456 -19.42 15.76 11.36
N SER A 457 -18.28 16.29 11.79
CA SER A 457 -18.15 16.92 13.11
C SER A 457 -18.62 18.38 13.13
N GLN A 458 -18.71 19.03 11.97
CA GLN A 458 -19.06 20.45 11.84
C GLN A 458 -20.49 20.67 11.35
N CYS A 459 -21.05 19.75 10.54
CA CYS A 459 -22.36 19.90 9.91
C CYS A 459 -23.03 18.54 9.64
N ASP A 460 -24.31 18.53 9.21
CA ASP A 460 -24.92 17.39 8.52
C ASP A 460 -24.71 17.56 7.01
N PRO A 461 -23.65 16.99 6.41
CA PRO A 461 -23.27 17.28 5.04
C PRO A 461 -24.30 16.82 3.99
N TYR A 462 -25.23 15.96 4.38
CA TYR A 462 -26.31 15.47 3.53
C TYR A 462 -27.55 16.38 3.52
N LYS A 463 -27.73 17.21 4.55
CA LYS A 463 -28.96 18.00 4.73
C LYS A 463 -28.71 19.50 4.74
N ASP A 464 -27.58 19.93 5.27
CA ASP A 464 -27.28 21.35 5.43
C ASP A 464 -27.08 22.00 4.07
N GLU A 465 -27.77 23.10 3.80
CA GLU A 465 -27.74 23.77 2.49
C GLU A 465 -26.34 24.29 2.15
N VAL A 466 -25.64 24.83 3.15
CA VAL A 466 -24.29 25.38 3.04
C VAL A 466 -23.32 24.53 3.86
N LEU A 467 -22.24 24.08 3.23
CA LEU A 467 -21.15 23.39 3.91
C LEU A 467 -20.14 24.40 4.47
N PRO A 468 -19.56 24.16 5.65
CA PRO A 468 -18.47 24.97 6.16
C PRO A 468 -17.23 24.84 5.26
N GLU A 469 -16.44 25.90 5.17
CA GLU A 469 -15.18 25.87 4.42
C GLU A 469 -14.13 25.05 5.17
N ALA A 470 -13.47 24.12 4.47
CA ALA A 470 -12.43 23.29 5.08
C ALA A 470 -11.22 24.15 5.50
N PRO A 471 -10.59 23.88 6.66
CA PRO A 471 -9.41 24.59 7.10
C PRO A 471 -8.28 24.48 6.08
N ALA A 472 -7.56 25.58 5.86
CA ALA A 472 -6.47 25.66 4.89
C ALA A 472 -5.38 24.60 5.11
N ASP A 473 -4.96 24.40 6.36
CA ASP A 473 -3.99 23.38 6.75
C ASP A 473 -4.48 21.95 6.48
N MET A 474 -5.79 21.72 6.60
CA MET A 474 -6.41 20.45 6.26
C MET A 474 -6.40 20.17 4.75
N VAL A 475 -6.65 21.19 3.93
CA VAL A 475 -6.57 21.09 2.47
C VAL A 475 -5.13 20.84 2.02
N ASP A 476 -4.16 21.52 2.64
CA ASP A 476 -2.74 21.34 2.32
C ASP A 476 -2.25 19.95 2.72
N GLU A 477 -2.66 19.46 3.89
CA GLU A 477 -2.36 18.09 4.33
C GLU A 477 -2.98 17.05 3.39
N LEU A 478 -4.17 17.32 2.85
CA LEU A 478 -4.80 16.46 1.85
C LEU A 478 -4.01 16.44 0.54
N SER A 479 -3.60 17.62 0.04
CA SER A 479 -2.74 17.73 -1.15
C SER A 479 -1.42 16.97 -0.95
N ARG A 480 -0.74 17.18 0.19
CA ARG A 480 0.49 16.49 0.56
C ARG A 480 0.31 14.97 0.55
N ARG A 481 -0.77 14.46 1.15
CA ARG A 481 -1.08 13.01 1.17
C ARG A 481 -1.30 12.44 -0.22
N TYR A 482 -1.97 13.18 -1.09
CA TYR A 482 -2.15 12.78 -2.49
C TYR A 482 -0.79 12.67 -3.20
N ILE A 483 0.06 13.68 -3.04
CA ILE A 483 1.43 13.67 -3.58
C ILE A 483 2.23 12.50 -2.99
N GLN A 484 2.19 12.30 -1.67
CA GLN A 484 2.86 11.18 -1.00
C GLN A 484 2.43 9.83 -1.56
N LEU A 485 1.13 9.65 -1.78
CA LEU A 485 0.61 8.41 -2.35
C LEU A 485 1.06 8.22 -3.80
N TYR A 486 1.10 9.27 -4.62
CA TYR A 486 1.70 9.22 -5.95
C TYR A 486 3.16 8.75 -5.88
N GLU A 487 3.99 9.41 -5.08
CA GLU A 487 5.42 9.10 -5.00
C GLU A 487 5.68 7.69 -4.45
N LEU A 488 4.86 7.23 -3.50
CA LEU A 488 4.91 5.86 -3.02
C LEU A 488 4.47 4.87 -4.10
N ILE A 489 3.40 5.15 -4.86
CA ILE A 489 2.94 4.25 -5.92
C ILE A 489 3.99 4.13 -7.04
N THR A 490 4.50 5.26 -7.53
CA THR A 490 5.33 5.31 -8.73
C THR A 490 6.82 5.12 -8.45
N GLY A 491 7.27 5.43 -7.22
CA GLY A 491 8.68 5.54 -6.88
C GLY A 491 9.35 6.81 -7.45
N GLU A 492 8.57 7.73 -8.02
CA GLU A 492 9.04 8.96 -8.67
C GLU A 492 8.66 10.20 -7.84
N ASP A 493 9.55 11.19 -7.76
CA ASP A 493 9.26 12.45 -7.09
C ASP A 493 8.23 13.27 -7.89
N PHE A 494 7.26 13.88 -7.19
CA PHE A 494 6.24 14.70 -7.84
C PHE A 494 6.84 15.99 -8.40
N GLN A 495 6.63 16.22 -9.70
CA GLN A 495 7.10 17.42 -10.38
C GLN A 495 6.02 18.50 -10.37
N PHE A 496 6.31 19.63 -9.72
CA PHE A 496 5.42 20.78 -9.72
C PHE A 496 5.46 21.50 -11.07
N PRO A 497 4.33 21.99 -11.58
CA PRO A 497 4.28 22.69 -12.86
C PRO A 497 5.02 24.03 -12.81
N GLU A 498 5.97 24.25 -13.73
CA GLU A 498 6.78 25.48 -13.83
C GLU A 498 6.09 26.60 -14.66
N SER A 499 4.77 26.76 -14.54
CA SER A 499 4.00 27.73 -15.35
C SER A 499 3.66 28.99 -14.57
N SER A 500 3.91 30.16 -15.17
CA SER A 500 3.42 31.45 -14.65
C SER A 500 1.93 31.70 -14.97
N LYS A 501 1.33 30.91 -15.87
CA LYS A 501 -0.11 30.96 -16.17
C LYS A 501 -0.91 30.20 -15.12
N ASN A 502 -2.16 30.63 -14.91
CA ASN A 502 -3.08 29.89 -14.07
C ASN A 502 -3.38 28.50 -14.65
N ALA A 503 -3.84 27.56 -13.82
CA ALA A 503 -4.03 26.17 -14.21
C ALA A 503 -5.02 26.02 -15.38
N ALA A 504 -6.11 26.81 -15.41
CA ALA A 504 -7.13 26.73 -16.46
C ALA A 504 -6.59 27.13 -17.82
N ASP A 505 -5.83 28.23 -17.90
CA ASP A 505 -5.27 28.73 -19.16
C ASP A 505 -4.11 27.86 -19.65
N ARG A 506 -3.25 27.39 -18.74
CA ARG A 506 -2.19 26.43 -19.07
C ARG A 506 -2.77 25.15 -19.70
N ILE A 507 -3.80 24.59 -19.08
CA ILE A 507 -4.47 23.36 -19.57
C ILE A 507 -5.15 23.63 -20.91
N HIS A 508 -5.84 24.76 -21.05
CA HIS A 508 -6.50 25.16 -22.29
C HIS A 508 -5.51 25.25 -23.47
N ASP A 509 -4.39 25.97 -23.29
CA ASP A 509 -3.34 26.08 -24.31
C ASP A 509 -2.81 24.70 -24.72
N ASN A 510 -2.53 23.85 -23.73
CA ASN A 510 -2.01 22.51 -23.94
C ASN A 510 -3.00 21.60 -24.68
N VAL A 511 -4.29 21.68 -24.35
CA VAL A 511 -5.35 20.94 -25.04
C VAL A 511 -5.48 21.43 -26.49
N ILE A 512 -5.54 22.75 -26.73
CA ILE A 512 -5.61 23.30 -28.09
C ILE A 512 -4.43 22.85 -28.95
N ALA A 513 -3.22 22.84 -28.39
CA ALA A 513 -2.02 22.44 -29.12
C ALA A 513 -2.01 20.96 -29.55
N ASN A 514 -2.87 20.11 -28.97
CA ASN A 514 -2.82 18.65 -29.14
C ASN A 514 -4.12 18.02 -29.69
N LEU A 515 -5.16 18.82 -29.89
CA LEU A 515 -6.37 18.44 -30.60
C LEU A 515 -6.18 18.62 -32.10
#